data_AF-A0A2V5R2P2-F1
#
_entry.id   AF-A0A2V5R2P2-F1
#
_cell.length_a   1.000
_cell.length_b   1.000
_cell.length_c   1.000
_cell.angle_alpha   90.00
_cell.angle_beta   90.00
_cell.angle_gamma   90.00
#
_symmetry.space_group_name_H-M   'P 1'
#
loop_
_entity.id
_entity.type
_entity.pdbx_description
1 polymer ?
#
loop_
_entity_poly.entity_id
_entity_poly.type
_entity_poly.pdbx_seq_one_letter_code
_entity_poly.pdbx_strand_id
1 'polypeptide(L)'
;MKTFEIAGLPSDEVKNFVAGTHADPFRVLGPHEVGDDLEIRVFRPDARKIEIVVDGHAGKPVRAERIQQDGFFCATLPGATRDFTYRLRITKWDGSEQLTRDPYQYGPLMGEVDLHLFAEGQHWKIYEKFGAHLRTIGDAAGVYFAVWAPNAQRVSVVGDFNGWDGRVNPMRKLIGSGVWELFLPEIEQGAHYKFEIRTQTGA
;
A
#
# COMPACT_ATOMS: atom_id res chain seq x y z
N MET A 1 -8.88 -5.95 26.09
CA MET A 1 -8.80 -5.58 24.67
C MET A 1 -8.24 -4.16 24.65
N LYS A 2 -6.98 -3.95 24.22
CA LYS A 2 -6.36 -2.61 24.24
C LYS A 2 -7.09 -1.71 23.25
N THR A 3 -7.40 -0.48 23.67
CA THR A 3 -8.06 0.55 22.87
C THR A 3 -7.27 0.83 21.59
N PHE A 4 -8.00 1.05 20.48
CA PHE A 4 -7.52 1.32 19.13
C PHE A 4 -6.86 2.71 18.99
N GLU A 5 -5.86 3.01 19.80
CA GLU A 5 -5.14 4.28 19.74
C GLU A 5 -3.78 4.05 19.09
N ILE A 6 -3.72 4.37 17.79
CA ILE A 6 -2.47 4.63 17.08
C ILE A 6 -2.33 6.15 17.08
N ALA A 7 -1.17 6.66 17.48
CA ALA A 7 -0.96 8.10 17.58
C ALA A 7 -1.22 8.76 16.21
N GLY A 8 -2.14 9.74 16.18
CA GLY A 8 -2.49 10.47 14.96
C GLY A 8 -3.41 9.76 13.96
N LEU A 9 -3.96 8.57 14.26
CA LEU A 9 -4.92 7.86 13.39
C LEU A 9 -6.27 7.71 14.12
N PRO A 10 -7.38 8.27 13.60
CA PRO A 10 -8.70 8.02 14.15
C PRO A 10 -9.02 6.52 14.16
N SER A 11 -9.55 6.01 15.27
CA SER A 11 -9.82 4.57 15.43
C SER A 11 -10.73 3.99 14.34
N ASP A 12 -11.57 4.82 13.74
CA ASP A 12 -12.51 4.40 12.69
C ASP A 12 -11.83 4.20 11.33
N GLU A 13 -10.73 4.90 11.02
CA GLU A 13 -9.97 4.66 9.79
C GLU A 13 -9.31 3.28 9.81
N VAL A 14 -8.72 2.89 10.93
CA VAL A 14 -8.13 1.55 11.11
C VAL A 14 -9.20 0.47 11.05
N LYS A 15 -10.35 0.67 11.71
CA LYS A 15 -11.48 -0.28 11.63
C LYS A 15 -11.99 -0.44 10.20
N ASN A 16 -12.18 0.66 9.47
CA ASN A 16 -12.63 0.63 8.08
C ASN A 16 -11.61 -0.07 7.17
N PHE A 17 -10.33 0.16 7.41
CA PHE A 17 -9.26 -0.52 6.69
C PHE A 17 -9.28 -2.03 6.93
N VAL A 18 -9.30 -2.46 8.20
CA VAL A 18 -9.34 -3.90 8.55
C VAL A 18 -10.63 -4.56 8.06
N ALA A 19 -11.75 -3.84 8.12
CA ALA A 19 -13.02 -4.29 7.56
C ALA A 19 -13.01 -4.36 6.03
N GLY A 20 -11.99 -3.83 5.34
CA GLY A 20 -11.87 -3.82 3.88
C GLY A 20 -12.79 -2.82 3.19
N THR A 21 -13.23 -1.77 3.88
CA THR A 21 -14.15 -0.73 3.40
C THR A 21 -13.46 0.62 3.15
N HIS A 22 -12.14 0.67 3.29
CA HIS A 22 -11.35 1.89 3.14
C HIS A 22 -10.95 2.15 1.68
N ALA A 23 -11.27 3.33 1.15
CA ALA A 23 -11.00 3.70 -0.24
C ALA A 23 -9.58 4.24 -0.48
N ASP A 24 -8.87 4.65 0.57
CA ASP A 24 -7.51 5.18 0.48
C ASP A 24 -6.55 4.56 1.52
N PRO A 25 -6.00 3.36 1.26
CA PRO A 25 -5.06 2.70 2.17
C PRO A 25 -3.85 3.55 2.58
N PHE A 26 -3.44 4.54 1.78
CA PHE A 26 -2.26 5.37 2.07
C PHE A 26 -2.48 6.33 3.25
N ARG A 27 -3.73 6.56 3.66
CA ARG A 27 -4.03 7.27 4.91
C ARG A 27 -3.71 6.45 6.16
N VAL A 28 -3.64 5.13 6.02
CA VAL A 28 -3.44 4.19 7.12
C VAL A 28 -2.06 3.54 7.06
N LEU A 29 -1.60 3.18 5.87
CA LEU A 29 -0.36 2.43 5.61
C LEU A 29 0.77 3.33 5.13
N GLY A 30 1.99 2.82 5.19
CA GLY A 30 3.20 3.51 4.78
C GLY A 30 3.75 4.44 5.87
N PRO A 31 4.62 5.40 5.50
CA PRO A 31 5.20 6.34 6.44
C PRO A 31 4.23 7.49 6.77
N HIS A 32 4.14 7.87 8.05
CA HIS A 32 3.29 8.94 8.57
C HIS A 32 4.06 9.77 9.59
N GLU A 33 4.04 11.10 9.44
CA GLU A 33 4.65 12.02 10.41
C GLU A 33 3.71 12.19 11.60
N VAL A 34 4.23 11.97 12.81
CA VAL A 34 3.48 12.05 14.08
C VAL A 34 4.32 12.87 15.07
N GLY A 35 4.02 14.16 15.16
CA GLY A 35 4.88 15.09 15.90
C GLY A 35 6.24 15.21 15.23
N ASP A 36 7.31 14.96 15.98
CA ASP A 36 8.69 14.95 15.47
C ASP A 36 9.15 13.55 15.00
N ASP A 37 8.30 12.54 15.12
CA ASP A 37 8.63 11.15 14.80
C ASP A 37 7.97 10.69 13.50
N LEU A 38 8.53 9.64 12.90
CA LEU A 38 7.92 8.95 11.76
C LEU A 38 7.42 7.57 12.17
N GLU A 39 6.13 7.33 11.94
CA GLU A 39 5.52 6.01 12.07
C GLU A 39 5.43 5.31 10.72
N ILE A 40 5.99 4.10 10.62
CA ILE A 40 5.81 3.22 9.46
C ILE A 40 4.77 2.16 9.82
N ARG A 41 3.63 2.21 9.12
CA ARG A 41 2.46 1.37 9.38
C ARG A 41 2.30 0.33 8.28
N VAL A 42 2.27 -0.93 8.67
CA VAL A 42 2.31 -2.07 7.75
C VAL A 42 1.18 -3.04 8.07
N PHE A 43 0.47 -3.49 7.05
CA PHE A 43 -0.52 -4.54 7.18
C PHE A 43 -0.08 -5.81 6.44
N ARG A 44 0.23 -6.85 7.21
CA ARG A 44 0.66 -8.17 6.74
C ARG A 44 0.04 -9.27 7.60
N PRO A 45 -1.13 -9.81 7.21
CA PRO A 45 -1.82 -10.86 7.96
C PRO A 45 -1.00 -12.16 8.03
N ASP A 46 -0.15 -12.40 7.03
CA ASP A 46 0.74 -13.56 6.93
C ASP A 46 2.04 -13.41 7.74
N ALA A 47 2.33 -12.22 8.26
CA ALA A 47 3.55 -11.96 9.01
C ALA A 47 3.43 -12.35 10.49
N ARG A 48 4.47 -13.02 11.00
CA ARG A 48 4.71 -13.19 12.43
C ARG A 48 5.42 -11.97 13.01
N LYS A 49 6.38 -11.41 12.27
CA LYS A 49 7.24 -10.30 12.67
C LYS A 49 7.55 -9.41 11.47
N ILE A 50 7.61 -8.09 11.70
CA ILE A 50 8.03 -7.09 10.73
C ILE A 50 9.20 -6.29 11.33
N GLU A 51 10.23 -6.02 10.54
CA GLU A 51 11.32 -5.11 10.86
C GLU A 51 11.53 -4.12 9.70
N ILE A 52 11.80 -2.88 10.03
CA ILE A 52 12.16 -1.82 9.08
C ILE A 52 13.68 -1.81 8.92
N VAL A 53 14.14 -1.96 7.69
CA VAL A 53 15.55 -1.88 7.31
C VAL A 53 15.74 -0.61 6.48
N VAL A 54 16.38 0.40 7.04
CA VAL A 54 16.64 1.67 6.35
C VAL A 54 17.82 1.49 5.39
N ASP A 55 17.64 1.84 4.12
CA ASP A 55 18.70 1.72 3.11
C ASP A 55 19.84 2.70 3.43
N GLY A 56 21.09 2.29 3.19
CA GLY A 56 22.27 3.14 3.44
C GLY A 56 22.61 3.40 4.91
N HIS A 57 21.83 2.85 5.85
CA HIS A 57 22.09 2.97 7.29
C HIS A 57 22.55 1.62 7.87
N ALA A 58 23.77 1.56 8.41
CA ALA A 58 24.30 0.36 9.06
C ALA A 58 23.70 0.09 10.46
N GLY A 59 22.64 0.83 10.81
CA GLY A 59 21.92 0.67 12.07
C GLY A 59 21.21 -0.67 12.16
N LYS A 60 20.81 -1.05 13.38
CA LYS A 60 19.99 -2.23 13.58
C LYS A 60 18.60 -2.01 12.97
N PRO A 61 17.99 -3.03 12.35
CA PRO A 61 16.60 -2.99 11.93
C PRO A 61 15.67 -2.56 13.07
N VAL A 62 14.72 -1.68 12.77
CA VAL A 62 13.72 -1.23 13.76
C VAL A 62 12.58 -2.23 13.78
N ARG A 63 12.34 -2.87 14.92
CA ARG A 63 11.26 -3.85 15.05
C ARG A 63 9.92 -3.14 15.11
N ALA A 64 8.97 -3.54 14.27
CA ALA A 64 7.61 -3.05 14.35
C ALA A 64 6.82 -3.78 15.45
N GLU A 65 6.08 -3.03 16.24
CA GLU A 65 5.15 -3.55 17.24
C GLU A 65 3.87 -4.02 16.56
N ARG A 66 3.38 -5.21 16.95
CA ARG A 66 2.09 -5.71 16.48
C ARG A 66 0.99 -5.01 17.28
N ILE A 67 0.24 -4.13 16.62
CA ILE A 67 -0.86 -3.39 17.25
C ILE A 67 -2.13 -4.24 17.29
N GLN A 68 -2.37 -5.06 16.26
CA GLN A 68 -3.53 -5.94 16.17
C GLN A 68 -3.16 -7.36 15.76
N GLN A 69 -3.92 -8.33 16.27
CA GLN A 69 -3.70 -9.74 15.96
C GLN A 69 -3.83 -10.03 14.45
N ASP A 70 -4.66 -9.27 13.75
CA ASP A 70 -5.01 -9.44 12.34
C ASP A 70 -3.89 -9.04 11.35
N GLY A 71 -2.72 -8.64 11.85
CA GLY A 71 -1.53 -8.38 11.02
C GLY A 71 -1.19 -6.91 10.85
N PHE A 72 -1.68 -6.03 11.72
CA PHE A 72 -1.29 -4.61 11.72
C PHE A 72 -0.06 -4.38 12.60
N PHE A 73 0.96 -3.73 12.04
CA PHE A 73 2.22 -3.42 12.69
C PHE A 73 2.54 -1.92 12.57
N CYS A 74 3.19 -1.35 13.59
CA CYS A 74 3.75 0.00 13.53
C CYS A 74 5.19 0.00 14.06
N ALA A 75 6.07 0.68 13.34
CA ALA A 75 7.42 1.00 13.80
C ALA A 75 7.54 2.51 13.94
N THR A 76 8.03 2.97 15.10
CA THR A 76 8.33 4.39 15.32
C THR A 76 9.82 4.63 15.09
N LEU A 77 10.15 5.60 14.26
CA LEU A 77 11.49 6.08 13.98
C LEU A 77 11.63 7.50 14.54
N PRO A 78 12.25 7.67 15.72
CA PRO A 78 12.31 8.97 16.37
C PRO A 78 13.12 9.99 15.58
N GLY A 79 12.59 11.20 15.40
CA GLY A 79 13.29 12.30 14.70
C GLY A 79 13.55 12.07 13.21
N ALA A 80 12.96 11.03 12.60
CA ALA A 80 13.13 10.73 11.19
C ALA A 80 12.13 11.52 10.33
N THR A 81 12.55 11.95 9.14
CA THR A 81 11.68 12.57 8.13
C THR A 81 11.29 11.56 7.06
N ARG A 82 10.37 11.88 6.14
CA ARG A 82 10.01 10.97 5.03
C ARG A 82 11.09 10.80 3.95
N ASP A 83 12.22 11.51 4.05
CA ASP A 83 13.27 11.55 3.03
C ASP A 83 14.29 10.42 3.19
N PHE A 84 13.82 9.17 3.16
CA PHE A 84 14.68 8.00 3.09
C PHE A 84 13.96 6.82 2.46
N THR A 85 14.74 5.87 1.94
CA THR A 85 14.24 4.59 1.44
C THR A 85 14.42 3.51 2.51
N TYR A 86 13.44 2.61 2.60
CA TYR A 86 13.51 1.47 3.50
C TYR A 86 12.89 0.23 2.87
N ARG A 87 13.18 -0.90 3.49
CA ARG A 87 12.62 -2.21 3.17
C ARG A 87 11.99 -2.82 4.41
N LEU A 88 10.94 -3.59 4.16
CA LEU A 88 10.26 -4.41 5.15
C LEU A 88 10.92 -5.79 5.15
N ARG A 89 11.53 -6.18 6.26
CA ARG A 89 11.86 -7.58 6.53
C ARG A 89 10.66 -8.24 7.19
N ILE A 90 10.13 -9.25 6.52
CA ILE A 90 8.89 -9.93 6.86
C ILE A 90 9.23 -11.37 7.20
N THR A 91 9.10 -11.73 8.47
CA THR A 91 9.21 -13.14 8.91
C THR A 91 7.79 -13.70 9.00
N LYS A 92 7.47 -14.70 8.20
CA LYS A 92 6.16 -15.38 8.18
C LYS A 92 6.04 -16.38 9.33
N TRP A 93 4.85 -16.97 9.49
CA TRP A 93 4.57 -17.95 10.53
C TRP A 93 5.34 -19.26 10.38
N ASP A 94 5.67 -19.65 9.15
CA ASP A 94 6.51 -20.82 8.83
C ASP A 94 8.01 -20.58 9.05
N GLY A 95 8.40 -19.35 9.43
CA GLY A 95 9.79 -18.95 9.65
C GLY A 95 10.51 -18.47 8.39
N SER A 96 9.88 -18.52 7.21
CA SER A 96 10.43 -17.93 5.99
C SER A 96 10.55 -16.41 6.13
N GLU A 97 11.61 -15.85 5.54
CA GLU A 97 11.86 -14.42 5.54
C GLU A 97 11.85 -13.86 4.13
N GLN A 98 11.27 -12.67 3.98
CA GLN A 98 11.26 -11.90 2.76
C GLN A 98 11.69 -10.47 3.07
N LEU A 99 12.56 -9.91 2.23
CA LEU A 99 12.90 -8.49 2.25
C LEU A 99 12.23 -7.83 1.04
N THR A 100 11.39 -6.84 1.26
CA THR A 100 10.65 -6.18 0.16
C THR A 100 10.46 -4.69 0.40
N ARG A 101 10.26 -3.92 -0.66
CA ARG A 101 9.91 -2.49 -0.56
C ARG A 101 8.43 -2.31 -0.15
N ASP A 102 8.14 -1.23 0.56
CA ASP A 102 6.77 -0.88 0.93
C ASP A 102 6.03 -0.23 -0.27
N PRO A 103 4.93 -0.79 -0.79
CA PRO A 103 4.11 -0.14 -1.82
C PRO A 103 3.51 1.20 -1.38
N TYR A 104 3.30 1.41 -0.09
CA TYR A 104 2.61 2.57 0.46
C TYR A 104 3.52 3.77 0.74
N GLN A 105 4.81 3.67 0.38
CA GLN A 105 5.72 4.82 0.42
C GLN A 105 5.56 5.77 -0.79
N TYR A 106 4.89 5.32 -1.86
CA TYR A 106 4.79 6.06 -3.13
C TYR A 106 3.53 6.93 -3.19
N GLY A 107 3.68 8.18 -3.67
CA GLY A 107 2.56 9.11 -3.82
C GLY A 107 1.62 8.77 -4.99
N PRO A 108 0.66 9.66 -5.31
CA PRO A 108 -0.16 9.58 -6.50
C PRO A 108 0.67 9.57 -7.79
N LEU A 109 0.32 8.71 -8.74
CA LEU A 109 1.08 8.53 -9.97
C LEU A 109 0.32 8.95 -11.24
N MET A 110 -0.99 8.72 -11.30
CA MET A 110 -1.81 9.29 -12.38
C MET A 110 -1.97 10.80 -12.20
N GLY A 111 -1.53 11.58 -13.18
CA GLY A 111 -1.59 13.03 -13.12
C GLY A 111 -2.99 13.60 -13.39
N GLU A 112 -3.23 14.83 -12.95
CA GLU A 112 -4.52 15.50 -13.11
C GLU A 112 -4.94 15.66 -14.58
N VAL A 113 -4.00 15.92 -15.48
CA VAL A 113 -4.27 16.04 -16.92
C VAL A 113 -4.76 14.72 -17.51
N ASP A 114 -4.14 13.59 -17.13
CA ASP A 114 -4.57 12.26 -17.58
C ASP A 114 -6.01 11.97 -17.10
N LEU A 115 -6.29 12.28 -15.83
CA LEU A 115 -7.62 12.11 -15.24
C LEU A 115 -8.67 13.00 -15.89
N HIS A 116 -8.33 14.25 -16.19
CA HIS A 116 -9.22 15.21 -16.81
C HIS A 116 -9.59 14.77 -18.23
N LEU A 117 -8.59 14.46 -19.07
CA LEU A 117 -8.83 13.96 -20.43
C LEU A 117 -9.61 12.64 -20.43
N PHE A 118 -9.38 11.76 -19.45
CA PHE A 118 -10.16 10.54 -19.29
C PHE A 118 -11.62 10.84 -18.95
N ALA A 119 -11.88 11.75 -18.03
CA ALA A 119 -13.23 12.14 -17.63
C ALA A 119 -14.02 12.77 -18.80
N GLU A 120 -13.36 13.47 -19.71
CA GLU A 120 -13.96 14.03 -20.92
C GLU A 120 -14.08 13.02 -22.09
N GLY A 121 -13.56 11.80 -21.93
CA GLY A 121 -13.53 10.79 -23.00
C GLY A 121 -12.56 11.14 -24.14
N GLN A 122 -11.60 12.03 -23.91
CA GLN A 122 -10.66 12.54 -24.93
C GLN A 122 -9.25 11.97 -24.78
N HIS A 123 -9.01 11.08 -23.83
CA HIS A 123 -7.69 10.49 -23.64
C HIS A 123 -7.43 9.32 -24.61
N TRP A 124 -7.07 9.61 -25.85
CA TRP A 124 -6.85 8.60 -26.91
C TRP A 124 -5.79 7.54 -26.59
N LYS A 125 -4.82 7.88 -25.73
CA LYS A 125 -3.73 6.99 -25.29
C LYS A 125 -3.92 6.47 -23.86
N ILE A 126 -5.16 6.33 -23.41
CA ILE A 126 -5.45 5.98 -22.01
C ILE A 126 -4.91 4.61 -21.61
N TYR A 127 -4.68 3.74 -22.59
CA TYR A 127 -4.02 2.44 -22.42
C TYR A 127 -2.56 2.53 -21.96
N GLU A 128 -1.88 3.68 -22.10
CA GLU A 128 -0.52 3.92 -21.57
C GLU A 128 -0.52 4.17 -20.05
N LYS A 129 -1.73 4.35 -19.47
CA LYS A 129 -1.96 4.68 -18.07
C LYS A 129 -2.75 3.59 -17.35
N PHE A 130 -3.84 3.10 -17.93
CA PHE A 130 -4.64 2.01 -17.38
C PHE A 130 -4.03 0.63 -17.66
N GLY A 131 -4.34 -0.34 -16.82
CA GLY A 131 -3.80 -1.69 -16.88
C GLY A 131 -2.59 -1.85 -15.97
N ALA A 132 -1.62 -2.64 -16.40
CA ALA A 132 -0.38 -2.91 -15.68
C ALA A 132 0.81 -2.45 -16.54
N HIS A 133 1.64 -1.56 -15.99
CA HIS A 133 2.78 -0.96 -16.70
C HIS A 133 4.04 -1.11 -15.87
N LEU A 134 5.10 -1.65 -16.47
CA LEU A 134 6.44 -1.59 -15.87
C LEU A 134 6.84 -0.12 -15.74
N ARG A 135 7.19 0.29 -14.52
CA ARG A 135 7.58 1.66 -14.20
C ARG A 135 8.72 1.65 -13.20
N THR A 136 9.54 2.69 -13.27
CA THR A 136 10.55 2.98 -12.25
C THR A 136 10.14 4.27 -11.55
N ILE A 137 9.88 4.20 -10.24
CA ILE A 137 9.52 5.34 -9.41
C ILE A 137 10.66 5.57 -8.41
N GLY A 138 11.37 6.70 -8.56
CA GLY A 138 12.61 6.94 -7.83
C GLY A 138 13.67 5.90 -8.20
N ASP A 139 14.15 5.15 -7.21
CA ASP A 139 15.12 4.08 -7.35
C ASP A 139 14.49 2.68 -7.50
N ALA A 140 13.16 2.58 -7.50
CA ALA A 140 12.45 1.31 -7.48
C ALA A 140 11.79 0.98 -8.82
N ALA A 141 12.22 -0.11 -9.45
CA ALA A 141 11.51 -0.74 -10.55
C ALA A 141 10.35 -1.59 -10.02
N GLY A 142 9.24 -1.63 -10.75
CA GLY A 142 8.07 -2.42 -10.39
C GLY A 142 6.94 -2.29 -11.41
N VAL A 143 5.72 -2.59 -10.99
CA VAL A 143 4.53 -2.49 -11.84
C VAL A 143 3.54 -1.49 -11.26
N TYR A 144 3.14 -0.54 -12.09
CA TYR A 144 2.05 0.38 -11.83
C TYR A 144 0.74 -0.23 -12.33
N PHE A 145 -0.25 -0.32 -11.45
CA PHE A 145 -1.58 -0.83 -11.74
C PHE A 145 -2.60 0.29 -11.68
N ALA A 146 -3.46 0.39 -12.69
CA ALA A 146 -4.62 1.28 -12.67
C ALA A 146 -5.86 0.66 -13.30
N VAL A 147 -7.01 0.82 -12.64
CA VAL A 147 -8.31 0.29 -13.09
C VAL A 147 -9.44 1.27 -12.78
N TRP A 148 -10.42 1.36 -13.67
CA TRP A 148 -11.58 2.22 -13.47
C TRP A 148 -12.70 1.41 -12.83
N ALA A 149 -13.07 1.76 -11.60
CA ALA A 149 -14.11 1.10 -10.84
C ALA A 149 -14.80 2.11 -9.91
N PRO A 150 -15.56 3.08 -10.46
CA PRO A 150 -16.05 4.24 -9.71
C PRO A 150 -17.00 3.86 -8.57
N ASN A 151 -17.74 2.77 -8.72
CA ASN A 151 -18.70 2.29 -7.72
C ASN A 151 -18.12 1.24 -6.76
N ALA A 152 -16.85 0.84 -6.93
CA ALA A 152 -16.21 -0.06 -6.00
C ALA A 152 -16.03 0.61 -4.63
N GLN A 153 -16.15 -0.20 -3.58
CA GLN A 153 -15.85 0.18 -2.21
C GLN A 153 -14.36 -0.05 -1.90
N ARG A 154 -13.78 -1.11 -2.46
CA ARG A 154 -12.35 -1.42 -2.40
C ARG A 154 -11.93 -2.12 -3.68
N VAL A 155 -10.73 -1.83 -4.14
CA VAL A 155 -10.04 -2.63 -5.16
C VAL A 155 -8.68 -3.02 -4.61
N SER A 156 -8.27 -4.26 -4.86
CA SER A 156 -6.93 -4.76 -4.54
C SER A 156 -6.30 -5.42 -5.76
N VAL A 157 -4.97 -5.37 -5.84
CA VAL A 157 -4.23 -6.18 -6.82
C VAL A 157 -3.87 -7.50 -6.14
N VAL A 158 -4.29 -8.62 -6.74
CA VAL A 158 -3.97 -9.98 -6.27
C VAL A 158 -3.14 -10.70 -7.32
N GLY A 159 -2.19 -11.52 -6.90
CA GLY A 159 -1.35 -12.26 -7.82
C GLY A 159 -0.39 -13.21 -7.10
N ASP A 160 0.50 -13.82 -7.87
CA ASP A 160 1.45 -14.80 -7.33
C ASP A 160 2.34 -14.20 -6.23
N PHE A 161 2.68 -12.91 -6.35
CA PHE A 161 3.53 -12.17 -5.41
C PHE A 161 2.93 -11.95 -4.01
N ASN A 162 1.61 -12.06 -3.86
CA ASN A 162 0.94 -11.91 -2.56
C ASN A 162 0.09 -13.13 -2.18
N GLY A 163 0.31 -14.27 -2.84
CA GLY A 163 -0.43 -15.50 -2.58
C GLY A 163 -1.93 -15.37 -2.86
N TRP A 164 -2.30 -14.47 -3.77
CA TRP A 164 -3.69 -14.16 -4.13
C TRP A 164 -4.55 -13.62 -2.96
N ASP A 165 -3.93 -13.01 -1.94
CA ASP A 165 -4.63 -12.41 -0.79
C ASP A 165 -4.91 -10.91 -1.03
N GLY A 166 -6.17 -10.58 -1.32
CA GLY A 166 -6.59 -9.20 -1.59
C GLY A 166 -6.50 -8.24 -0.41
N ARG A 167 -6.25 -8.72 0.81
CA ARG A 167 -6.06 -7.83 1.96
C ARG A 167 -4.67 -7.19 2.00
N VAL A 168 -3.69 -7.76 1.28
CA VAL A 168 -2.28 -7.36 1.34
C VAL A 168 -1.99 -6.13 0.49
N ASN A 169 -2.59 -6.02 -0.71
CA ASN A 169 -2.32 -4.93 -1.64
C ASN A 169 -3.61 -4.19 -2.08
N PRO A 170 -4.37 -3.58 -1.16
CA PRO A 170 -5.45 -2.66 -1.52
C PRO A 170 -4.91 -1.40 -2.20
N MET A 171 -5.67 -0.92 -3.19
CA MET A 171 -5.36 0.23 -4.04
C MET A 171 -5.97 1.52 -3.48
N ARG A 172 -5.43 2.68 -3.87
CA ARG A 172 -6.03 3.99 -3.57
C ARG A 172 -7.01 4.38 -4.65
N LYS A 173 -8.17 4.89 -4.25
CA LYS A 173 -9.13 5.55 -5.15
C LYS A 173 -8.76 7.03 -5.32
N LEU A 174 -8.56 7.45 -6.57
CA LEU A 174 -8.44 8.86 -6.94
C LEU A 174 -9.85 9.48 -6.95
N ILE A 175 -10.14 10.25 -5.90
CA ILE A 175 -11.46 10.84 -5.69
C ILE A 175 -11.78 11.81 -6.84
N GLY A 176 -13.00 11.71 -7.39
CA GLY A 176 -13.47 12.49 -8.54
C GLY A 176 -13.47 11.71 -9.86
N SER A 177 -12.45 10.88 -10.12
CA SER A 177 -12.39 10.06 -11.35
C SER A 177 -12.90 8.64 -11.18
N GLY A 178 -12.87 8.11 -9.94
CA GLY A 178 -13.22 6.72 -9.65
C GLY A 178 -12.18 5.71 -10.15
N VAL A 179 -10.98 6.20 -10.49
CA VAL A 179 -9.83 5.38 -10.85
C VAL A 179 -9.14 4.89 -9.59
N TRP A 180 -8.73 3.62 -9.60
CA TRP A 180 -7.94 3.01 -8.55
C TRP A 180 -6.53 2.80 -9.05
N GLU A 181 -5.54 3.14 -8.24
CA GLU A 181 -4.13 2.96 -8.56
C GLU A 181 -3.32 2.36 -7.41
N LEU A 182 -2.24 1.65 -7.78
CA LEU A 182 -1.21 1.18 -6.86
C LEU A 182 0.08 0.90 -7.63
N PHE A 183 1.22 1.29 -7.08
CA PHE A 183 2.52 0.84 -7.56
C PHE A 183 3.06 -0.26 -6.64
N LEU A 184 3.37 -1.40 -7.23
CA LEU A 184 4.01 -2.51 -6.53
C LEU A 184 5.48 -2.58 -6.95
N PRO A 185 6.42 -2.23 -6.06
CA PRO A 185 7.85 -2.34 -6.34
C PRO A 185 8.27 -3.81 -6.45
N GLU A 186 9.38 -4.07 -7.14
CA GLU A 186 10.02 -5.38 -7.24
C GLU A 186 9.19 -6.46 -7.97
N ILE A 187 8.08 -6.07 -8.61
CA ILE A 187 7.31 -6.95 -9.49
C ILE A 187 7.92 -6.94 -10.89
N GLU A 188 8.13 -8.13 -11.44
CA GLU A 188 8.73 -8.34 -12.76
C GLU A 188 7.69 -8.61 -13.86
N GLN A 189 8.14 -8.50 -15.11
CA GLN A 189 7.34 -8.87 -16.27
C GLN A 189 6.94 -10.35 -16.21
N GLY A 190 5.68 -10.65 -16.55
CA GLY A 190 5.16 -12.02 -16.57
C GLY A 190 4.45 -12.45 -15.29
N ALA A 191 4.42 -11.61 -14.25
CA ALA A 191 3.63 -11.87 -13.05
C ALA A 191 2.13 -12.00 -13.38
N HIS A 192 1.49 -13.08 -12.91
CA HIS A 192 0.04 -13.22 -13.01
C HIS A 192 -0.65 -12.36 -11.95
N TYR A 193 -1.71 -11.67 -12.37
CA TYR A 193 -2.50 -10.84 -11.46
C TYR A 193 -3.98 -10.79 -11.88
N LYS A 194 -4.81 -10.39 -10.92
CA LYS A 194 -6.19 -9.94 -11.12
C LYS A 194 -6.48 -8.74 -10.21
N PHE A 195 -7.61 -8.08 -10.45
CA PHE A 195 -8.18 -7.14 -9.51
C PHE A 195 -9.24 -7.85 -8.67
N GLU A 196 -9.09 -7.83 -7.35
CA GLU A 196 -10.15 -8.18 -6.40
C GLU A 196 -10.97 -6.93 -6.14
N ILE A 197 -12.24 -6.95 -6.49
CA ILE A 197 -13.14 -5.79 -6.37
C ILE A 197 -14.19 -6.13 -5.34
N ARG A 198 -14.32 -5.28 -4.32
CA ARG A 198 -15.43 -5.31 -3.38
C ARG A 198 -16.42 -4.21 -3.71
N THR A 199 -17.68 -4.60 -3.83
CA THR A 199 -18.81 -3.71 -4.10
C THR A 199 -19.31 -3.03 -2.82
N GLN A 200 -20.14 -1.98 -2.96
CA GLN A 200 -20.86 -1.35 -1.83
C GLN A 200 -21.70 -2.35 -1.02
N THR A 201 -22.21 -3.40 -1.68
CA THR A 201 -23.01 -4.47 -1.06
C THR A 201 -22.17 -5.61 -0.49
N GLY A 202 -20.83 -5.52 -0.56
CA GLY A 202 -19.92 -6.45 0.10
C GLY A 202 -19.63 -7.76 -0.64
N ALA A 203 -20.21 -7.96 -1.83
CA ALA A 203 -19.77 -9.01 -2.76
C ALA A 203 -18.44 -8.62 -3.42
#